data_AF-A0A9Q0JQ78-F1
#
_entry.id   AF-A0A9Q0JQ78-F1
#
_cell.length_a   1.000
_cell.length_b   1.000
_cell.length_c   1.000
_cell.angle_alpha   90.00
_cell.angle_beta   90.00
_cell.angle_gamma   90.00
#
_symmetry.space_group_name_H-M   'P 1'
#
loop_
_entity.id
_entity.type
_entity.pdbx_description
1 polymer ?
#
loop_
_entity_poly.entity_id
_entity_poly.type
_entity_poly.pdbx_seq_one_letter_code
_entity_poly.pdbx_strand_id
1 'polypeptide(L)'
;MASFKKGDQVEVCSKQEGFLGSYYSATVVNQLGPKAYAVEYETLVEEEDESVPLVEVAAADELRPTPPRLRLGGSGFCLDDKVDVFANDGWWVGQITEKRGSTTYFVYFASTGEEIPYNGSLLRAHLDWVDGRWVSSKRRD
;
A
#
# COMPACT_ATOMS: atom_id res chain seq x y z
N MET A 1 -14.59 -12.49 -6.79
CA MET A 1 -13.70 -12.20 -5.64
C MET A 1 -12.42 -12.97 -5.83
N ALA A 2 -11.26 -12.34 -5.61
CA ALA A 2 -10.00 -13.06 -5.66
C ALA A 2 -9.97 -14.11 -4.54
N SER A 3 -9.47 -15.30 -4.83
CA SER A 3 -9.25 -16.35 -3.83
C SER A 3 -7.75 -16.51 -3.67
N PHE A 4 -7.22 -16.10 -2.54
CA PHE A 4 -5.80 -16.24 -2.22
C PHE A 4 -5.50 -17.65 -1.69
N LYS A 5 -4.25 -18.07 -1.83
CA LYS A 5 -3.72 -19.36 -1.37
C LYS A 5 -2.52 -19.14 -0.46
N LYS A 6 -2.19 -20.15 0.34
CA LYS A 6 -0.97 -20.15 1.14
C LYS A 6 0.26 -19.88 0.26
N GLY A 7 1.07 -18.91 0.67
CA GLY A 7 2.27 -18.45 -0.03
C GLY A 7 2.05 -17.27 -0.98
N ASP A 8 0.80 -16.89 -1.26
CA ASP A 8 0.52 -15.71 -2.09
C ASP A 8 0.97 -14.44 -1.37
N GLN A 9 1.64 -13.56 -2.12
CA GLN A 9 2.03 -12.23 -1.69
C GLN A 9 0.85 -11.27 -1.89
N VAL A 10 0.49 -10.58 -0.81
CA VAL A 10 -0.68 -9.70 -0.74
C VAL A 10 -0.31 -8.39 -0.06
N GLU A 11 -1.20 -7.42 -0.19
CA GLU A 11 -1.22 -6.25 0.67
C GLU A 11 -2.51 -6.22 1.47
N VAL A 12 -2.40 -5.93 2.76
CA VAL A 12 -3.53 -5.75 3.68
C VAL A 12 -3.90 -4.28 3.75
N CYS A 13 -5.15 -3.97 3.43
CA CYS A 13 -5.75 -2.64 3.47
C CYS A 13 -6.42 -2.48 4.83
N SER A 14 -5.80 -1.75 5.77
CA SER A 14 -6.37 -1.59 7.10
C SER A 14 -7.60 -0.68 7.07
N LYS A 15 -8.68 -1.14 7.72
CA LYS A 15 -9.91 -0.36 7.94
C LYS A 15 -9.94 0.31 9.32
N GLN A 16 -8.89 0.11 10.12
CA GLN A 16 -8.81 0.68 11.46
C GLN A 16 -8.53 2.19 11.39
N GLU A 17 -9.14 2.95 12.30
CA GLU A 17 -8.83 4.37 12.45
C GLU A 17 -7.34 4.56 12.74
N GLY A 18 -6.72 5.58 12.11
CA GLY A 18 -5.27 5.78 12.14
C GLY A 18 -4.50 5.04 11.05
N PHE A 19 -5.03 3.95 10.50
CA PHE A 19 -4.43 3.18 9.40
C PHE A 19 -5.20 3.29 8.08
N LEU A 20 -6.26 4.09 8.02
CA LEU A 20 -7.02 4.31 6.81
C LEU A 20 -6.15 4.85 5.67
N GLY A 21 -6.17 4.15 4.53
CA GLY A 21 -5.37 4.49 3.35
C GLY A 21 -3.95 3.92 3.39
N SER A 22 -3.64 3.01 4.30
CA SER A 22 -2.38 2.25 4.33
C SER A 22 -2.54 0.86 3.71
N TYR A 23 -1.44 0.36 3.15
CA TYR A 23 -1.29 -1.00 2.65
C TYR A 23 -0.01 -1.62 3.22
N TYR A 24 -0.14 -2.72 3.94
CA TYR A 24 0.99 -3.44 4.51
C TYR A 24 1.25 -4.72 3.74
N SER A 25 2.50 -4.95 3.34
CA SER A 25 2.90 -6.18 2.66
C SER A 25 2.76 -7.37 3.59
N ALA A 26 2.20 -8.46 3.08
CA ALA A 26 2.03 -9.68 3.85
C ALA A 26 2.03 -10.93 2.95
N THR A 27 2.26 -12.08 3.56
CA THR A 27 2.14 -13.40 2.94
C THR A 27 0.95 -14.15 3.54
N VAL A 28 0.11 -14.75 2.69
CA VAL A 28 -0.97 -15.63 3.18
C VAL A 28 -0.37 -16.90 3.77
N VAL A 29 -0.57 -17.14 5.07
CA VAL A 29 -0.08 -18.35 5.74
C VAL A 29 -1.12 -19.46 5.78
N ASN A 30 -2.41 -19.10 5.85
CA ASN A 30 -3.50 -20.06 5.83
C ASN A 30 -4.84 -19.43 5.40
N GLN A 31 -5.75 -20.26 4.85
CA GLN A 31 -7.14 -19.88 4.65
C GLN A 31 -7.98 -20.47 5.79
N LEU A 32 -8.61 -19.61 6.58
CA LEU A 32 -9.40 -20.00 7.76
C LEU A 32 -10.88 -20.21 7.42
N GLY A 33 -11.33 -19.66 6.30
CA GLY A 33 -12.69 -19.84 5.80
C GLY A 33 -12.90 -19.23 4.41
N PRO A 34 -14.15 -19.15 3.94
CA PRO A 34 -14.45 -18.65 2.60
C PRO A 34 -14.03 -17.19 2.35
N LYS A 35 -13.90 -16.39 3.42
CA LYS A 35 -13.59 -14.95 3.34
C LYS A 35 -12.60 -14.47 4.42
N ALA A 36 -11.84 -15.39 5.02
CA ALA A 36 -10.92 -15.07 6.11
C ALA A 36 -9.59 -15.79 5.90
N TYR A 37 -8.51 -15.04 6.06
CA TYR A 37 -7.15 -15.49 5.82
C TYR A 37 -6.27 -15.12 7.01
N ALA A 38 -5.39 -16.02 7.41
CA ALA A 38 -4.27 -15.67 8.27
C ALA A 38 -3.15 -15.15 7.35
N VAL A 39 -2.62 -13.97 7.68
CA VAL A 39 -1.55 -13.30 6.93
C VAL A 39 -0.41 -12.95 7.87
N GLU A 40 0.81 -13.16 7.43
CA GLU A 40 2.05 -12.79 8.12
C GLU A 40 2.62 -11.54 7.46
N TYR A 41 2.78 -10.46 8.22
CA TYR A 41 3.28 -9.20 7.68
C TYR A 41 4.79 -9.27 7.43
N GLU A 42 5.26 -8.60 6.38
CA GLU A 42 6.69 -8.56 6.06
C GLU A 42 7.48 -7.60 6.96
N THR A 43 6.81 -6.55 7.44
CA THR A 43 7.45 -5.39 8.10
C THR A 43 6.90 -5.09 9.48
N LEU A 44 5.78 -5.71 9.87
CA LEU A 44 5.20 -5.58 11.21
C LEU A 44 5.58 -6.80 12.06
N VAL A 45 5.79 -6.57 13.36
CA VAL A 45 6.25 -7.55 14.33
C VAL A 45 5.33 -7.57 15.55
N GLU A 46 5.39 -8.63 16.35
CA GLU A 46 4.61 -8.73 17.59
C GLU A 46 5.08 -7.70 18.64
N GLU A 47 4.15 -7.21 19.47
CA GLU A 47 4.46 -6.23 20.53
C GLU A 47 5.35 -6.83 21.64
N GLU A 48 5.20 -8.14 21.91
CA GLU A 48 5.96 -8.83 22.96
C GLU A 48 7.34 -9.28 22.50
N ASP A 49 7.52 -9.52 21.20
CA ASP A 49 8.76 -9.97 20.59
C ASP A 49 8.94 -9.37 19.18
N GLU A 50 9.70 -8.28 19.10
CA GLU A 50 10.00 -7.57 17.85
C GLU A 50 10.82 -8.41 16.84
N SER A 51 11.27 -9.62 17.21
CA SER A 51 11.93 -10.55 16.28
C SER A 51 10.95 -11.49 15.57
N VAL A 52 9.68 -11.50 15.98
CA VAL A 52 8.63 -12.35 15.44
C VAL A 52 7.72 -11.53 14.54
N PRO A 53 7.55 -11.90 13.25
CA PRO A 53 6.59 -11.24 12.36
C PRO A 53 5.16 -11.34 12.88
N LEU A 54 4.40 -10.24 12.76
CA LEU A 54 3.01 -10.20 13.19
C LEU A 54 2.15 -11.07 12.27
N VAL A 55 1.29 -11.92 12.85
CA VAL A 55 0.29 -12.70 12.13
C VAL A 55 -1.12 -12.28 12.57
N GLU A 56 -1.95 -11.89 11.61
CA GLU A 56 -3.34 -11.47 11.86
C GLU A 56 -4.34 -12.20 10.97
N VAL A 57 -5.61 -12.15 11.37
CA VAL A 57 -6.73 -12.61 10.55
C VAL A 57 -7.31 -11.43 9.78
N ALA A 58 -7.13 -11.43 8.45
CA ALA A 58 -7.66 -10.42 7.54
C ALA A 58 -8.88 -10.96 6.78
N ALA A 59 -9.85 -10.07 6.54
CA ALA A 59 -11.00 -10.38 5.68
C ALA A 59 -10.60 -10.33 4.20
N ALA A 60 -11.30 -11.11 3.37
CA ALA A 60 -11.01 -11.17 1.93
C ALA A 60 -11.13 -9.83 1.19
N ASP A 61 -11.93 -8.89 1.71
CA ASP A 61 -12.12 -7.55 1.16
C ASP A 61 -11.11 -6.52 1.70
N GLU A 62 -10.27 -6.91 2.66
CA GLU A 62 -9.10 -6.16 3.12
C GLU A 62 -7.84 -6.58 2.36
N LEU A 63 -7.90 -7.66 1.58
CA LEU A 63 -6.76 -8.16 0.84
C LEU A 63 -6.81 -7.78 -0.64
N ARG A 64 -5.66 -7.38 -1.16
CA ARG A 64 -5.39 -7.29 -2.60
C ARG A 64 -4.08 -8.01 -2.92
N PRO A 65 -3.86 -8.47 -4.16
CA PRO A 65 -2.54 -8.96 -4.56
C PRO A 65 -1.49 -7.86 -4.38
N THR A 66 -0.20 -8.21 -4.40
CA THR A 66 0.85 -7.19 -4.51
C THR A 66 0.72 -6.45 -5.86
N PRO A 67 0.73 -5.10 -5.89
CA PRO A 67 0.63 -4.35 -7.13
C PRO A 67 1.83 -4.59 -8.06
N PRO A 68 1.62 -4.58 -9.39
CA PRO A 68 2.71 -4.70 -10.33
C PRO A 68 3.68 -3.52 -10.16
N ARG A 69 4.98 -3.81 -10.20
CA ARG A 69 6.02 -2.77 -10.18
C ARG A 69 5.96 -1.98 -11.48
N LEU A 70 5.29 -0.83 -11.47
CA LEU A 70 5.31 0.10 -12.59
C LEU A 70 6.65 0.82 -12.62
N ARG A 71 7.39 0.67 -13.71
CA ARG A 71 8.55 1.53 -13.97
C ARG A 71 8.02 2.90 -14.35
N LEU A 72 8.25 3.88 -13.48
CA LEU A 72 8.07 5.27 -13.85
C LEU A 72 9.03 5.57 -15.02
N GLY A 73 8.52 6.20 -16.07
CA GLY A 73 9.37 6.71 -17.14
C GLY A 73 10.34 7.76 -16.60
N GLY A 74 11.28 8.21 -17.44
CA GLY A 74 12.31 9.19 -17.04
C GLY A 74 11.79 10.54 -16.53
N SER A 75 10.49 10.81 -16.66
CA SER A 75 9.84 12.06 -16.22
C SER A 75 9.50 12.11 -14.71
N GLY A 76 9.53 10.97 -13.99
CA GLY A 76 9.10 10.91 -12.60
C GLY A 76 7.60 11.15 -12.42
N PHE A 77 7.20 11.65 -11.24
CA PHE A 77 5.80 11.99 -10.94
C PHE A 77 5.50 13.47 -11.22
N CYS A 78 4.22 13.77 -11.43
CA CYS A 78 3.67 15.10 -11.69
C CYS A 78 2.84 15.62 -10.50
N LEU A 79 2.52 16.92 -10.51
CA LEU A 79 1.51 17.48 -9.62
C LEU A 79 0.19 16.73 -9.80
N ASP A 80 -0.56 16.61 -8.72
CA ASP A 80 -1.85 15.90 -8.61
C ASP A 80 -1.80 14.38 -8.85
N ASP A 81 -0.63 13.80 -9.17
CA ASP A 81 -0.49 12.35 -9.23
C ASP A 81 -0.82 11.75 -7.86
N LYS A 82 -1.71 10.75 -7.86
CA LYS A 82 -1.95 9.89 -6.69
C LYS A 82 -0.83 8.85 -6.60
N VAL A 83 -0.22 8.76 -5.42
CA VAL A 83 0.94 7.90 -5.15
C VAL A 83 0.72 7.11 -3.86
N ASP A 84 1.46 6.01 -3.72
CA ASP A 84 1.68 5.43 -2.40
C ASP A 84 3.10 5.79 -1.94
N VAL A 85 3.22 6.24 -0.70
CA VAL A 85 4.50 6.55 -0.03
C VAL A 85 4.84 5.44 0.94
N PHE A 86 6.07 4.92 0.87
CA PHE A 86 6.56 3.98 1.87
C PHE A 86 7.00 4.74 3.14
N ALA A 87 6.24 4.59 4.22
CA ALA A 87 6.48 5.21 5.51
C ALA A 87 5.85 4.36 6.63
N ASN A 88 6.42 4.37 7.84
CA ASN A 88 5.92 3.59 8.98
C ASN A 88 5.58 2.14 8.58
N ASP A 89 6.54 1.50 7.91
CA ASP A 89 6.50 0.08 7.51
C ASP A 89 5.39 -0.30 6.51
N GLY A 90 4.65 0.68 5.98
CA GLY A 90 3.56 0.48 5.04
C GLY A 90 3.56 1.47 3.88
N TRP A 91 2.65 1.25 2.94
CA TRP A 91 2.39 2.11 1.78
C TRP A 91 1.18 2.99 2.03
N TRP A 92 1.35 4.30 2.06
CA TRP A 92 0.32 5.27 2.40
C TRP A 92 -0.14 6.06 1.17
N VAL A 93 -1.45 6.05 0.91
CA VAL A 93 -2.03 6.80 -0.20
C VAL A 93 -1.92 8.29 0.04
N GLY A 94 -1.32 8.99 -0.91
CA GLY A 94 -1.26 10.45 -0.92
C GLY A 94 -1.36 11.03 -2.33
N GLN A 95 -1.34 12.36 -2.39
CA GLN A 95 -1.36 13.12 -3.63
C GLN A 95 -0.21 14.11 -3.66
N ILE A 96 0.48 14.22 -4.81
CA ILE A 96 1.58 15.17 -4.96
C ILE A 96 1.04 16.60 -5.10
N THR A 97 1.51 17.49 -4.24
CA THR A 97 1.10 18.91 -4.20
C THR A 97 2.22 19.86 -4.61
N GLU A 98 3.48 19.48 -4.41
CA GLU A 98 4.65 20.25 -4.85
C GLU A 98 5.78 19.30 -5.28
N LYS A 99 6.59 19.76 -6.24
CA LYS A 99 7.89 19.17 -6.55
C LYS A 99 8.99 20.19 -6.29
N ARG A 100 9.98 19.81 -5.48
CA ARG A 100 11.13 20.65 -5.15
C ARG A 100 12.42 19.98 -5.61
N GLY A 101 13.04 20.56 -6.63
CA GLY A 101 14.21 19.97 -7.28
C GLY A 101 13.88 18.73 -8.09
N SER A 102 14.86 17.82 -8.23
CA SER A 102 14.71 16.62 -9.08
C SER A 102 14.13 15.42 -8.34
N THR A 103 14.31 15.31 -7.02
CA THR A 103 14.01 14.10 -6.24
C THR A 103 12.98 14.26 -5.14
N THR A 104 12.67 15.47 -4.69
CA THR A 104 11.76 15.68 -3.55
C THR A 104 10.36 16.05 -4.02
N TYR A 105 9.38 15.30 -3.49
CA TYR A 105 7.95 15.50 -3.73
C TYR A 105 7.27 15.77 -2.39
N PHE A 106 6.43 16.80 -2.33
CA PHE A 106 5.54 17.03 -1.20
C PHE A 106 4.26 16.26 -1.47
N VAL A 107 3.86 15.44 -0.49
CA VAL A 107 2.71 14.55 -0.59
C VAL A 107 1.72 14.93 0.49
N TYR A 108 0.49 15.21 0.07
CA TYR A 108 -0.65 15.47 0.94
C TYR A 108 -1.38 14.17 1.27
N PHE A 109 -1.67 13.95 2.54
CA PHE A 109 -2.45 12.82 3.04
C PHE A 109 -3.83 13.28 3.49
N ALA A 110 -4.86 12.91 2.74
CA ALA A 110 -6.23 13.34 3.03
C ALA A 110 -6.78 12.83 4.37
N SER A 111 -6.26 11.72 4.89
CA SER A 111 -6.68 11.14 6.18
C SER A 111 -6.22 11.98 7.37
N THR A 112 -5.02 12.57 7.31
CA THR A 112 -4.45 13.37 8.41
C THR A 112 -4.48 14.88 8.14
N GLY A 113 -4.63 15.29 6.88
CA GLY A 113 -4.54 16.68 6.45
C GLY A 113 -3.11 17.22 6.38
N GLU A 114 -2.10 16.34 6.48
CA GLU A 114 -0.69 16.71 6.50
C GLU A 114 -0.09 16.75 5.11
N GLU A 115 0.93 17.58 4.93
CA GLU A 115 1.78 17.62 3.75
C GLU A 115 3.24 17.39 4.17
N ILE A 116 3.86 16.34 3.63
CA ILE A 116 5.18 15.88 4.07
C ILE A 116 6.09 15.67 2.85
N PRO A 117 7.36 16.12 2.89
CA PRO A 117 8.31 15.90 1.81
C PRO A 117 8.90 14.49 1.86
N TYR A 118 8.91 13.82 0.71
CA TYR A 118 9.54 12.51 0.51
C TYR A 118 10.45 12.49 -0.72
N ASN A 119 11.45 11.61 -0.67
CA ASN A 119 12.26 11.31 -1.85
C ASN A 119 11.46 10.41 -2.80
N GLY A 120 11.52 10.68 -4.11
CA GLY A 120 10.89 9.88 -5.16
C GLY A 120 11.18 8.38 -5.11
N SER A 121 12.28 7.95 -4.49
CA SER A 121 12.60 6.53 -4.27
C SER A 121 11.66 5.82 -3.30
N LEU A 122 10.96 6.56 -2.44
CA LEU A 122 9.96 6.04 -1.49
C LEU A 122 8.54 6.04 -2.08
N LEU A 123 8.37 6.54 -3.31
CA LEU A 123 7.07 6.66 -3.95
C LEU A 123 6.89 5.56 -4.99
N ARG A 124 5.65 5.07 -5.09
CA ARG A 124 5.17 4.30 -6.24
C ARG A 124 3.86 4.88 -6.76
N ALA A 125 3.54 4.63 -8.02
CA ALA A 125 2.24 5.01 -8.56
C ALA A 125 1.12 4.25 -7.83
N HIS A 126 0.10 4.97 -7.38
CA HIS A 126 -1.05 4.36 -6.75
C HIS A 126 -1.86 3.56 -7.79
N LEU A 127 -2.27 2.35 -7.39
CA LEU A 127 -3.17 1.50 -8.16
C LEU A 127 -4.30 1.00 -7.27
N ASP A 128 -5.53 1.09 -7.77
CA ASP A 128 -6.71 0.52 -7.14
C ASP A 128 -6.90 -0.93 -7.63
N TRP A 129 -7.28 -1.82 -6.72
CA TRP A 129 -7.68 -3.19 -7.06
C TRP A 129 -9.20 -3.29 -7.11
N VAL A 130 -9.76 -3.35 -8.31
CA VAL A 130 -11.20 -3.29 -8.54
C VAL A 130 -11.61 -4.47 -9.42
N ASP A 131 -12.56 -5.28 -8.97
CA ASP A 131 -13.10 -6.43 -9.74
C ASP A 131 -12.04 -7.37 -10.33
N GLY A 132 -10.94 -7.59 -9.60
CA GLY A 132 -9.89 -8.52 -10.03
C GLY A 132 -8.88 -7.92 -11.03
N ARG A 133 -8.83 -6.60 -11.18
CA ARG A 133 -7.87 -5.89 -12.05
C ARG A 133 -7.25 -4.69 -11.33
N TRP A 134 -6.00 -4.40 -11.69
CA TRP A 134 -5.32 -3.17 -11.31
C TRP A 134 -5.78 -2.01 -12.20
N VAL A 135 -6.20 -0.92 -11.59
CA VAL A 135 -6.65 0.29 -12.26
C VAL A 135 -5.79 1.46 -11.79
N SER A 136 -5.30 2.26 -12.72
CA SER A 136 -4.58 3.50 -12.39
C SER A 136 -5.55 4.66 -12.30
N SER A 137 -5.34 5.52 -11.30
CA SER A 137 -6.03 6.79 -11.15
C SER A 137 -5.49 7.89 -12.07
N LYS A 138 -4.39 7.65 -12.82
CA LYS A 138 -3.89 8.62 -13.79
C LYS A 138 -4.96 8.85 -14.86
N ARG A 139 -5.44 10.09 -14.97
CA ARG A 139 -6.12 10.53 -16.19
C ARG A 139 -5.13 10.30 -17.33
N ARG A 140 -5.54 9.49 -18.31
CA ARG A 140 -4.87 9.50 -19.60
C ARG A 140 -5.28 10.83 -20.24
N ASP A 141 -4.32 11.72 -20.41
CA ASP A 141 -4.45 12.87 -21.30
C ASP A 141 -4.74 12.42 -22.74
#